data_AF-A0A563W2S9-F1
#
_entry.id   AF-A0A563W2S9-F1
#
_cell.length_a   1.000
_cell.length_b   1.000
_cell.length_c   1.000
_cell.angle_alpha   90.00
_cell.angle_beta   90.00
_cell.angle_gamma   90.00
#
_symmetry.space_group_name_H-M   'P 1'
#
loop_
_entity.id
_entity.type
_entity.pdbx_description
1 polymer ?
#
loop_
_entity_poly.entity_id
_entity_poly.type
_entity_poly.pdbx_seq_one_letter_code
_entity_poly.pdbx_strand_id
1 'polypeptide(L)' 'MIKNNIKSLMEAQGLTRYRLWKDTKLNRETAYRLYDDPDYIPSKSVMECLWKTYRWQPAQYIFCIPEELTQQAV' A
#
# COMPACT_ATOMS: atom_id res chain seq x y z
N MET A 1 5.87 -1.62 14.65
CA MET A 1 4.57 -1.22 14.06
C MET A 1 4.50 -1.63 12.58
N ILE A 2 3.43 -2.32 12.16
CA ILE A 2 3.23 -2.71 10.75
C ILE A 2 2.66 -1.52 9.96
N LYS A 3 3.17 -1.28 8.75
CA LYS A 3 2.73 -0.22 7.83
C LYS A 3 2.63 -0.75 6.41
N ASN A 4 1.91 -0.03 5.56
CA ASN A 4 1.98 -0.20 4.11
C ASN A 4 2.76 0.95 3.44
N ASN A 5 3.41 0.67 2.30
CA ASN A 5 4.15 1.62 1.47
C ASN A 5 3.69 1.60 0.00
N ILE A 6 2.39 1.40 -0.23
CA ILE A 6 1.84 1.31 -1.59
C ILE A 6 2.08 2.62 -2.35
N LYS A 7 2.04 3.76 -1.66
CA LYS A 7 2.37 5.07 -2.23
C LYS A 7 3.73 5.11 -2.92
N SER A 8 4.81 4.80 -2.19
CA SER A 8 6.16 4.88 -2.76
C SER A 8 6.35 3.84 -3.86
N LEU A 9 5.76 2.65 -3.71
CA LEU A 9 5.80 1.62 -4.75
C LEU A 9 5.13 2.07 -6.06
N MET A 10 4.00 2.78 -5.94
CA MET A 10 3.29 3.35 -7.09
C MET A 10 4.06 4.50 -7.73
N GLU A 11 4.59 5.42 -6.92
CA GLU A 11 5.35 6.57 -7.41
C GLU A 11 6.60 6.13 -8.18
N ALA A 12 7.30 5.10 -7.71
CA ALA A 12 8.43 4.48 -8.42
C ALA A 12 8.06 3.91 -9.80
N GLN A 13 6.78 3.60 -10.03
CA GLN A 13 6.24 3.08 -11.30
C GLN A 13 5.48 4.13 -12.12
N GLY A 14 5.47 5.40 -11.67
CA GLY A 14 4.73 6.47 -12.34
C GLY A 14 3.21 6.30 -12.29
N LEU A 15 2.69 5.51 -11.35
CA LEU A 15 1.26 5.24 -11.20
C LEU A 15 0.59 6.29 -10.33
N THR A 16 -0.64 6.63 -10.68
CA THR A 16 -1.49 7.53 -9.89
C THR A 16 -2.52 6.75 -9.09
N ARG A 17 -2.97 7.30 -7.95
CA ARG A 17 -4.12 6.74 -7.18
C ARG A 17 -5.40 6.56 -8.01
N TYR A 18 -5.60 7.41 -9.02
CA TYR A 18 -6.69 7.25 -9.97
C TYR A 18 -6.53 5.98 -10.81
N ARG A 19 -5.31 5.72 -11.30
CA ARG A 19 -4.99 4.50 -12.05
C ARG A 19 -5.13 3.25 -11.17
N LEU A 20 -4.67 3.32 -9.92
CA LEU A 20 -4.89 2.24 -8.93
C LEU A 20 -6.36 1.87 -8.81
N TRP A 21 -7.23 2.85 -8.61
CA TRP A 21 -8.67 2.62 -8.53
C TRP A 21 -9.24 1.98 -9.81
N LYS A 22 -8.87 2.51 -10.97
CA LYS A 22 -9.39 2.02 -12.26
C LYS A 22 -8.95 0.60 -12.59
N ASP A 23 -7.69 0.27 -12.36
CA ASP A 23 -7.12 -1.01 -12.77
C ASP A 23 -7.49 -2.14 -11.80
N THR A 24 -7.60 -1.84 -10.50
CA THR A 24 -7.93 -2.84 -9.48
C THR A 24 -9.44 -3.08 -9.35
N LYS A 25 -10.27 -2.14 -9.83
CA LYS A 25 -11.73 -2.14 -9.66
C LYS A 25 -12.17 -2.23 -8.19
N LEU A 26 -11.29 -1.88 -7.25
CA LEU A 26 -11.64 -1.73 -5.85
C LEU A 26 -12.64 -0.58 -5.69
N ASN A 27 -13.33 -0.53 -4.55
CA ASN A 27 -14.07 0.67 -4.22
C ASN A 27 -13.10 1.87 -4.13
N ARG A 28 -13.59 3.07 -4.46
CA ARG A 28 -12.75 4.27 -4.56
C ARG A 28 -12.08 4.60 -3.23
N GLU A 29 -12.81 4.47 -2.12
CA GLU A 29 -12.31 4.78 -0.78
C GLU A 29 -11.12 3.88 -0.41
N THR A 30 -11.26 2.57 -0.55
CA THR A 30 -10.20 1.58 -0.35
C THR A 30 -8.99 1.88 -1.23
N ALA A 31 -9.19 2.15 -2.53
CA ALA A 31 -8.07 2.48 -3.42
C ALA A 31 -7.32 3.74 -2.96
N TYR A 32 -8.04 4.76 -2.49
CA TYR A 32 -7.42 6.00 -2.03
C TYR A 32 -6.75 5.82 -0.67
N ARG A 33 -7.38 5.11 0.27
CA ARG A 33 -6.79 4.79 1.58
C ARG A 33 -5.51 3.97 1.47
N LEU A 34 -5.46 2.99 0.57
CA LEU A 34 -4.23 2.23 0.31
C LEU A 34 -3.05 3.14 -0.09
N TYR A 35 -3.34 4.27 -0.75
CA TYR A 35 -2.31 5.22 -1.17
C TYR A 35 -2.06 6.31 -0.12
N ASP A 36 -3.10 6.84 0.52
CA ASP A 36 -3.02 8.02 1.39
C ASP A 36 -2.73 7.67 2.88
N ASP A 37 -3.03 6.45 3.32
CA ASP A 37 -2.99 6.03 4.74
C ASP A 37 -2.00 4.85 4.94
N PRO A 38 -0.76 5.10 5.43
CA PRO A 38 0.23 4.06 5.70
C PRO A 38 -0.19 3.05 6.80
N ASP A 39 -1.15 3.39 7.65
CA ASP A 39 -1.69 2.50 8.69
C ASP A 39 -2.78 1.57 8.16
N TYR A 40 -3.31 1.85 6.97
CA TYR A 40 -4.32 1.01 6.33
C TYR A 40 -3.70 -0.25 5.75
N ILE A 41 -3.69 -1.33 6.53
CA ILE A 41 -3.18 -2.62 6.07
C ILE A 41 -4.20 -3.30 5.14
N PRO A 42 -3.86 -3.58 3.87
CA PRO A 42 -4.76 -4.27 2.94
C PRO A 42 -5.18 -5.63 3.49
N SER A 43 -6.46 -5.99 3.32
CA SER A 43 -6.93 -7.33 3.60
C SER A 43 -6.36 -8.35 2.60
N LYS A 44 -6.46 -9.64 2.91
CA LYS A 44 -6.05 -10.72 1.98
C LYS A 44 -6.64 -10.56 0.58
N SER A 45 -7.94 -10.26 0.46
CA SER A 45 -8.61 -10.10 -0.83
C SER A 45 -8.06 -8.91 -1.64
N VAL A 46 -7.70 -7.82 -0.95
CA VAL A 46 -7.05 -6.66 -1.57
C VAL A 46 -5.64 -7.03 -2.03
N MET A 47 -4.86 -7.75 -1.21
CA MET A 47 -3.52 -8.20 -1.61
C MET A 47 -3.57 -9.14 -2.83
N GLU A 48 -4.52 -10.07 -2.88
CA GLU A 48 -4.74 -10.93 -4.05
C GLU A 48 -5.13 -10.14 -5.30
N CYS A 49 -5.93 -9.08 -5.14
CA CYS A 49 -6.27 -8.17 -6.23
C CYS A 49 -5.02 -7.45 -6.75
N LEU A 50 -4.20 -6.88 -5.86
CA LEU A 50 -2.94 -6.20 -6.23
C LEU A 50 -1.97 -7.15 -6.94
N TRP A 51 -1.84 -8.39 -6.48
CA TRP A 51 -1.05 -9.42 -7.17
C TRP A 51 -1.59 -9.71 -8.57
N LYS A 52 -2.91 -9.85 -8.74
CA LYS A 52 -3.52 -10.11 -10.04
C LYS A 52 -3.34 -8.94 -11.02
N THR A 53 -3.43 -7.70 -10.55
CA THR A 53 -3.35 -6.50 -11.39
C THR A 53 -1.91 -6.09 -11.72
N TYR A 54 -1.01 -6.08 -10.73
CA TYR A 54 0.34 -5.50 -10.88
C TYR A 54 1.47 -6.49 -10.58
N ARG A 55 1.16 -7.73 -10.16
CA ARG A 55 2.16 -8.71 -9.70
C ARG A 55 2.99 -8.23 -8.51
N TRP A 56 2.44 -7.33 -7.70
CA TRP A 56 3.08 -6.92 -6.46
C TRP A 56 2.88 -7.98 -5.37
N GLN A 57 3.98 -8.43 -4.80
CA GLN A 57 3.99 -9.29 -3.62
C GLN A 57 3.79 -8.45 -2.36
N PRO A 58 3.12 -8.97 -1.31
CA PRO A 58 2.94 -8.25 -0.05
C PRO A 58 4.24 -7.71 0.55
N ALA A 59 5.35 -8.45 0.45
CA ALA A 59 6.65 -8.03 0.95
C ALA A 59 7.22 -6.76 0.28
N GLN A 60 6.69 -6.35 -0.89
CA GLN A 60 7.12 -5.13 -1.57
C GLN A 60 6.48 -3.86 -0.97
N TYR A 61 5.35 -4.00 -0.27
CA TYR A 61 4.61 -2.86 0.24
C TYR A 61 4.14 -3.01 1.69
N ILE A 62 4.31 -4.16 2.34
CA ILE A 62 4.05 -4.34 3.78
C ILE A 62 5.39 -4.49 4.49
N PHE A 63 5.59 -3.69 5.53
CA PHE A 63 6.82 -3.68 6.30
C PHE A 63 6.52 -3.43 7.78
N CYS A 64 7.47 -3.82 8.63
CA CYS A 64 7.45 -3.49 10.04
C CYS A 64 8.49 -2.40 10.30
N ILE A 65 8.09 -1.36 11.02
CA ILE A 65 8.99 -0.39 11.62
C ILE A 65 9.32 -0.89 13.03
N PRO A 66 10.59 -1.23 13.33
CA PRO A 66 11.03 -1.56 14.68
C PRO A 66 10.75 -0.41 15.66
N GLU A 67 10.35 -0.72 16.89
CA GLU A 67 10.01 0.29 17.91
C GLU A 67 11.23 1.10 18.35
N GLU A 68 12.41 0.49 18.25
CA GLU A 68 13.70 1.10 18.56
C GLU A 68 14.00 2.29 17.64
N LEU A 69 13.48 2.29 16.41
CA LEU A 69 13.64 3.39 15.45
C LEU A 69 12.60 4.51 15.66
N THR A 70 11.56 4.28 16.45
CA THR A 70 10.54 5.30 16.75
C THR A 70 10.92 6.24 17.90
N GLN A 71 11.97 5.92 18.68
CA GLN A 71 12.37 6.70 19.88
C GLN A 71 13.42 7.80 19.60
N GLN A 72 13.85 8.01 18.35
CA GLN A 72 14.85 9.03 18.01
C GLN A 72 14.24 10.37 17.54
N ALA A 73 12.93 10.54 17.63
CA ALA A 73 12.22 11.76 17.25
C ALA A 73 11.53 12.41 18.45
N VAL A 74 12.28 12.72 19.52
CA VAL A 74 11.88 13.64 20.59
C VAL A 74 13.09 14.45 21.03
#